data_AF-A0A364JS46-F1
#
_entry.id   AF-A0A364JS46-F1
#
_cell.length_a   1.000
_cell.length_b   1.000
_cell.length_c   1.000
_cell.angle_alpha   90.00
_cell.angle_beta   90.00
_cell.angle_gamma   90.00
#
_symmetry.space_group_name_H-M   'P 1'
#
loop_
_entity.id
_entity.type
_entity.pdbx_description
1 polymer ?
#
loop_
_entity_poly.entity_id
_entity_poly.type
_entity_poly.pdbx_seq_one_letter_code
_entity_poly.pdbx_strand_id
1 'polypeptide(L)'
;MKPMVWRGLFLSGILTTAYMFSVSAVTEARADNCDTSQTQSEITACFDDDEKAADSTLNKLYQSLMHELSDADKQRLRDAQRAWISFRDKECTFRVAPYADGSVAPSLAASCVAALTARRVVDLRQQMNCEEGDLSCVPHTNGAKSTVPLKSAQKKTSSHGNMDQGGCSQAIGLQKAKEIVDRCLDMSGSSHPPCNVENSCNMMIEEIRQGCATSGVDAPKYCANYR
;
A
#
# COMPACT_ATOMS: atom_id res chain seq x y z
N MET A 1 40.95 67.59 -51.60
CA MET A 1 42.01 66.58 -51.83
C MET A 1 41.77 65.42 -50.87
N LYS A 2 41.82 64.20 -51.43
CA LYS A 2 41.69 62.85 -50.84
C LYS A 2 40.28 62.30 -50.49
N PRO A 3 40.06 60.99 -50.68
CA PRO A 3 38.91 60.50 -51.46
C PRO A 3 38.18 59.29 -50.84
N MET A 4 37.23 58.77 -51.61
CA MET A 4 37.06 57.34 -51.92
C MET A 4 35.90 56.58 -51.27
N VAL A 5 35.26 55.85 -52.17
CA VAL A 5 34.01 55.11 -52.15
C VAL A 5 34.26 53.64 -51.77
N TRP A 6 33.31 53.08 -50.99
CA TRP A 6 32.75 51.70 -51.01
C TRP A 6 33.59 50.45 -50.70
N ARG A 7 33.07 49.67 -49.74
CA ARG A 7 32.99 48.19 -49.63
C ARG A 7 32.17 47.92 -48.35
N GLY A 8 31.01 47.27 -48.29
CA GLY A 8 30.58 46.04 -48.95
C GLY A 8 31.03 44.85 -48.10
N LEU A 9 30.16 44.30 -47.24
CA LEU A 9 29.99 42.85 -46.97
C LEU A 9 28.97 42.57 -45.86
N PHE A 10 28.17 41.54 -46.13
CA PHE A 10 27.09 40.96 -45.35
C PHE A 10 27.60 39.97 -44.29
N LEU A 11 26.68 39.68 -43.34
CA LEU A 11 26.42 38.39 -42.67
C LEU A 11 27.19 38.02 -41.38
N SER A 12 26.36 37.49 -40.45
CA SER A 12 26.64 36.68 -39.25
C SER A 12 26.81 37.46 -37.93
N GLY A 13 26.02 37.22 -36.88
CA GLY A 13 25.00 36.20 -36.72
C GLY A 13 24.43 36.12 -35.30
N ILE A 14 23.65 35.04 -35.14
CA ILE A 14 23.21 34.37 -33.90
C ILE A 14 21.99 35.00 -33.19
N LEU A 15 20.80 34.56 -33.63
CA LEU A 15 19.61 34.50 -32.78
C LEU A 15 19.89 33.56 -31.60
N THR A 16 19.93 34.10 -30.39
CA THR A 16 19.86 33.30 -29.16
C THR A 16 18.39 32.99 -28.88
N THR A 17 17.89 31.87 -29.39
CA THR A 17 16.61 31.33 -28.95
C THR A 17 16.76 30.79 -27.53
N ALA A 18 16.26 31.55 -26.55
CA ALA A 18 16.09 31.09 -25.18
C ALA A 18 15.10 29.91 -25.17
N TYR A 19 15.63 28.70 -25.22
CA TYR A 19 14.85 27.48 -25.00
C TYR A 19 14.58 27.38 -23.50
N MET A 20 13.43 27.90 -23.05
CA MET A 20 12.90 27.58 -21.73
C MET A 20 12.59 26.09 -21.70
N PHE A 21 13.47 25.33 -21.05
CA PHE A 21 13.21 23.94 -20.70
C PHE A 21 12.15 23.95 -19.58
N SER A 22 10.88 23.77 -19.95
CA SER A 22 9.80 23.56 -19.00
C SER A 22 10.06 22.26 -18.25
N VAL A 23 10.58 22.35 -17.03
CA VAL A 23 10.63 21.21 -16.11
C VAL A 23 9.19 20.95 -15.67
N SER A 24 8.54 19.98 -16.31
CA SER A 24 7.32 19.41 -15.77
C SER A 24 7.67 18.79 -14.42
N ALA A 25 7.10 19.33 -13.35
CA ALA A 25 7.13 18.68 -12.06
C ALA A 25 6.41 17.33 -12.20
N VAL A 26 7.17 16.23 -12.08
CA VAL A 26 6.58 14.90 -11.92
C VAL A 26 5.98 14.87 -10.52
N THR A 27 4.65 14.89 -10.43
CA THR A 27 3.95 14.58 -9.19
C THR A 27 4.04 13.07 -8.98
N GLU A 28 5.09 12.63 -8.30
CA GLU A 28 5.20 11.27 -7.79
C GLU A 28 4.20 11.11 -6.64
N ALA A 29 3.32 10.11 -6.75
CA ALA A 29 2.46 9.66 -5.66
C ALA A 29 3.33 9.23 -4.46
N ARG A 30 3.02 9.70 -3.26
CA ARG A 30 3.77 9.38 -2.04
C ARG A 30 2.83 9.11 -0.88
N ALA A 31 2.77 7.86 -0.47
CA ALA A 31 2.21 7.41 0.80
C ALA A 31 3.28 7.29 1.91
N ASP A 32 4.48 7.87 1.75
CA ASP A 32 5.60 7.68 2.70
C ASP A 32 6.37 8.97 3.10
N ASN A 33 5.88 10.17 2.75
CA ASN A 33 6.72 11.38 2.81
C ASN A 33 6.13 12.56 3.61
N CYS A 34 5.27 12.31 4.61
CA CYS A 34 4.90 13.39 5.55
C CYS A 34 6.12 13.91 6.36
N ASP A 35 7.25 13.19 6.32
CA ASP A 35 8.53 13.58 6.94
C ASP A 35 9.29 14.65 6.13
N THR A 36 8.89 14.92 4.87
CA THR A 36 9.52 15.96 4.02
C THR A 36 8.86 17.33 4.12
N SER A 37 7.75 17.42 4.86
CA SER A 37 6.97 18.65 5.07
C SER A 37 7.69 19.61 6.01
N GLN A 38 7.73 20.89 5.68
CA GLN A 38 8.47 21.90 6.46
C GLN A 38 7.57 22.68 7.44
N THR A 39 6.25 22.59 7.29
CA THR A 39 5.29 23.30 8.13
C THR A 39 4.25 22.36 8.74
N GLN A 40 3.72 22.73 9.92
CA GLN A 40 2.66 21.96 10.59
C GLN A 40 1.40 21.83 9.72
N SER A 41 1.11 22.84 8.90
CA SER A 41 0.02 22.82 7.93
C SER A 41 0.22 21.79 6.82
N GLU A 42 1.45 21.64 6.32
CA GLU A 42 1.77 20.61 5.31
C GLU A 42 1.71 19.21 5.91
N ILE A 43 2.20 19.03 7.13
CA ILE A 43 2.10 17.75 7.86
C ILE A 43 0.64 17.34 8.05
N THR A 44 -0.21 18.29 8.46
CA THR A 44 -1.65 18.03 8.63
C THR A 44 -2.30 17.66 7.29
N ALA A 45 -2.03 18.42 6.23
CA ALA A 45 -2.57 18.12 4.90
C ALA A 45 -2.14 16.74 4.38
N CYS A 46 -0.90 16.33 4.64
CA CYS A 46 -0.40 15.01 4.27
C CYS A 46 -1.19 13.88 4.97
N PHE A 47 -1.37 13.98 6.29
CA PHE A 47 -2.17 12.99 7.02
C PHE A 47 -3.65 12.99 6.64
N ASP A 48 -4.22 14.15 6.27
CA ASP A 48 -5.59 14.22 5.74
C ASP A 48 -5.71 13.49 4.40
N ASP A 49 -4.69 13.54 3.55
CA ASP A 49 -4.69 12.83 2.27
C ASP A 49 -4.51 11.32 2.46
N ASP A 50 -3.66 10.89 3.40
CA ASP A 50 -3.54 9.48 3.80
C ASP A 50 -4.85 8.94 4.36
N GLU A 51 -5.54 9.73 5.19
CA GLU A 51 -6.87 9.39 5.69
C GLU A 51 -7.86 9.17 4.54
N LYS A 52 -7.94 10.12 3.59
CA LYS A 52 -8.83 10.00 2.42
C LYS A 52 -8.50 8.78 1.57
N ALA A 53 -7.22 8.48 1.36
CA ALA A 53 -6.79 7.32 0.59
C ALA A 53 -7.19 6.00 1.30
N ALA A 54 -6.98 5.92 2.61
CA ALA A 54 -7.37 4.78 3.42
C ALA A 54 -8.90 4.60 3.44
N ASP A 55 -9.67 5.68 3.61
CA ASP A 55 -11.13 5.66 3.63
C ASP A 55 -11.72 5.25 2.27
N SER A 56 -11.17 5.78 1.16
CA SER A 56 -11.55 5.36 -0.19
C SER A 56 -11.34 3.86 -0.40
N THR A 57 -10.21 3.34 0.06
CA THR A 57 -9.91 1.90 -0.02
C THR A 57 -10.88 1.07 0.84
N LEU A 58 -11.14 1.52 2.07
CA LEU A 58 -12.07 0.89 3.00
C LEU A 58 -13.48 0.81 2.40
N ASN A 59 -13.98 1.92 1.84
CA ASN A 59 -15.32 1.98 1.28
C ASN A 59 -15.48 1.07 0.06
N LYS A 60 -14.50 1.04 -0.86
CA LYS A 60 -14.53 0.13 -2.01
C LYS A 60 -14.62 -1.33 -1.56
N LEU A 61 -13.75 -1.73 -0.64
CA LEU A 61 -13.69 -3.09 -0.14
C LEU A 61 -14.94 -3.49 0.64
N TYR A 62 -15.46 -2.58 1.46
CA TYR A 62 -16.73 -2.76 2.17
C TYR A 62 -17.87 -3.03 1.17
N GLN A 63 -17.99 -2.24 0.09
CA GLN A 63 -19.02 -2.47 -0.93
C GLN A 63 -18.84 -3.83 -1.61
N SER A 64 -17.62 -4.18 -2.00
CA SER A 64 -17.34 -5.50 -2.57
C SER A 64 -17.75 -6.63 -1.62
N LEU A 65 -17.38 -6.56 -0.34
CA LEU A 65 -17.73 -7.61 0.63
C LEU A 65 -19.26 -7.67 0.83
N MET A 66 -19.94 -6.53 0.84
CA MET A 66 -21.40 -6.48 0.90
C MET A 66 -22.06 -7.22 -0.27
N HIS A 67 -21.45 -7.28 -1.46
CA HIS A 67 -21.98 -8.03 -2.60
C HIS A 67 -21.85 -9.55 -2.46
N GLU A 68 -20.87 -10.02 -1.68
CA GLU A 68 -20.61 -11.46 -1.49
C GLU A 68 -21.39 -12.06 -0.32
N LEU A 69 -22.01 -11.24 0.54
CA LEU A 69 -22.67 -11.69 1.76
C LEU A 69 -24.18 -11.92 1.60
N SER A 70 -24.72 -12.76 2.47
CA SER A 70 -26.17 -12.93 2.63
C SER A 70 -26.81 -11.66 3.18
N ASP A 71 -28.13 -11.48 3.02
CA ASP A 71 -28.79 -10.28 3.54
C ASP A 71 -28.69 -10.16 5.07
N ALA A 72 -28.68 -11.30 5.78
CA ALA A 72 -28.44 -11.34 7.21
C ALA A 72 -27.01 -10.90 7.56
N ASP A 73 -26.01 -11.37 6.81
CA ASP A 73 -24.61 -11.03 7.06
C ASP A 73 -24.25 -9.62 6.62
N LYS A 74 -24.88 -9.09 5.57
CA LYS A 74 -24.83 -7.66 5.21
C LYS A 74 -25.29 -6.79 6.37
N GLN A 75 -26.34 -7.19 7.09
CA GLN A 75 -26.81 -6.44 8.26
C GLN A 75 -25.78 -6.50 9.40
N ARG A 76 -25.23 -7.69 9.69
CA ARG A 76 -24.18 -7.86 10.70
C ARG A 76 -22.92 -7.04 10.37
N LEU A 77 -22.51 -7.01 9.10
CA LEU A 77 -21.37 -6.22 8.64
C LEU A 77 -21.64 -4.72 8.77
N ARG A 78 -22.84 -4.23 8.42
CA ARG A 78 -23.25 -2.83 8.66
C ARG A 78 -23.11 -2.44 10.13
N ASP A 79 -23.62 -3.28 11.02
CA ASP A 79 -23.61 -3.01 12.46
C ASP A 79 -22.18 -3.05 13.03
N ALA A 80 -21.37 -4.03 12.61
CA ALA A 80 -19.96 -4.09 12.96
C ALA A 80 -19.17 -2.87 12.46
N GLN A 81 -19.44 -2.41 11.23
CA GLN A 81 -18.77 -1.25 10.66
C GLN A 81 -19.12 0.05 11.40
N ARG A 82 -20.40 0.25 11.77
CA ARG A 82 -20.83 1.40 12.58
C ARG A 82 -20.21 1.40 13.96
N ALA A 83 -20.16 0.24 14.61
CA ALA A 83 -19.50 0.09 15.91
C ALA A 83 -18.00 0.38 15.80
N TRP A 84 -17.34 -0.09 14.74
CA TRP A 84 -15.93 0.19 14.47
C TRP A 84 -15.65 1.69 14.27
N ILE A 85 -16.50 2.42 13.52
CA ILE A 85 -16.36 3.88 13.37
C ILE A 85 -16.43 4.56 14.75
N SER A 86 -17.39 4.17 15.59
CA SER A 86 -17.50 4.73 16.94
C SER A 86 -16.27 4.42 17.81
N PHE A 87 -15.73 3.20 17.71
CA PHE A 87 -14.48 2.83 18.37
C PHE A 87 -13.32 3.70 17.88
N ARG A 88 -13.12 3.83 16.56
CA ARG A 88 -12.04 4.62 15.94
C ARG A 88 -12.06 6.05 16.46
N ASP A 89 -13.22 6.69 16.42
CA ASP A 89 -13.35 8.10 16.81
C ASP A 89 -13.05 8.30 18.30
N LYS A 90 -13.52 7.37 19.16
CA LYS A 90 -13.23 7.38 20.60
C LYS A 90 -11.77 7.10 20.91
N GLU A 91 -11.17 6.14 20.22
CA GLU A 91 -9.76 5.78 20.39
C GLU A 91 -8.85 6.94 19.98
N CYS A 92 -9.13 7.59 18.84
CA CYS A 92 -8.33 8.74 18.40
C CYS A 92 -8.53 9.95 19.32
N THR A 93 -9.74 10.18 19.82
CA THR A 93 -9.97 11.21 20.85
C THR A 93 -9.16 10.92 22.11
N PHE A 94 -9.16 9.68 22.59
CA PHE A 94 -8.40 9.26 23.77
C PHE A 94 -6.89 9.46 23.59
N ARG A 95 -6.33 9.03 22.46
CA ARG A 95 -4.89 9.14 22.16
C ARG A 95 -4.40 10.59 22.06
N VAL A 96 -5.24 11.50 21.57
CA VAL A 96 -4.88 12.91 21.35
C VAL A 96 -5.20 13.80 22.56
N ALA A 97 -6.08 13.37 23.46
CA ALA A 97 -6.52 14.16 24.62
C ALA A 97 -5.39 14.80 25.45
N PRO A 98 -4.24 14.15 25.71
CA PRO A 98 -3.13 14.76 26.45
C PRO A 98 -2.46 15.95 25.73
N TYR A 99 -2.71 16.13 24.44
CA TYR A 99 -2.07 17.13 23.58
C TYR A 99 -3.07 18.13 23.00
N ALA A 100 -4.32 18.14 23.48
CA ALA A 100 -5.45 18.82 22.84
C ALA A 100 -5.26 20.34 22.64
N ASP A 101 -4.41 20.99 23.43
CA ASP A 101 -4.07 22.42 23.33
C ASP A 101 -2.85 22.70 22.44
N GLY A 102 -2.13 21.65 22.01
CA GLY A 102 -0.96 21.74 21.15
C GLY A 102 -1.31 21.85 19.67
N SER A 103 -0.50 22.60 18.92
CA SER A 103 -0.61 22.73 17.46
C SER A 103 -0.43 21.41 16.69
N VAL A 104 0.10 20.37 17.35
CA VAL A 104 0.31 19.03 16.80
C VAL A 104 -0.94 18.14 16.89
N ALA A 105 -1.93 18.49 17.73
CA ALA A 105 -3.12 17.65 17.96
C ALA A 105 -3.89 17.26 16.68
N PRO A 106 -4.12 18.17 15.70
CA PRO A 106 -4.81 17.80 14.47
C PRO A 106 -4.08 16.69 13.69
N SER A 107 -2.75 16.79 13.57
CA SER A 107 -1.94 15.79 12.86
C SER A 107 -1.89 14.45 13.61
N LEU A 108 -1.88 14.46 14.96
CA LEU A 108 -1.99 13.23 15.75
C LEU A 108 -3.37 12.57 15.61
N ALA A 109 -4.43 13.37 15.48
CA ALA A 109 -5.78 12.85 15.23
C ALA A 109 -5.89 12.22 13.85
N ALA A 110 -5.48 12.94 12.80
CA ALA A 110 -5.50 12.46 11.42
C ALA A 110 -4.67 11.18 11.23
N SER A 111 -3.43 11.17 11.74
CA SER A 111 -2.58 9.97 11.71
C SER A 111 -3.18 8.78 12.46
N CYS A 112 -3.88 9.01 13.58
CA CYS A 112 -4.61 7.95 14.28
C CYS A 112 -5.74 7.37 13.42
N VAL A 113 -6.56 8.24 12.82
CA VAL A 113 -7.69 7.84 11.97
C VAL A 113 -7.18 7.07 10.75
N ALA A 114 -6.16 7.56 10.07
CA ALA A 114 -5.52 6.89 8.94
C ALA A 114 -5.02 5.49 9.33
N ALA A 115 -4.27 5.37 10.44
CA ALA A 115 -3.72 4.10 10.90
C ALA A 115 -4.81 3.06 11.28
N LEU A 116 -5.86 3.48 11.97
CA LEU A 116 -6.97 2.58 12.33
C LEU A 116 -7.79 2.19 11.10
N THR A 117 -7.98 3.11 10.15
CA THR A 117 -8.69 2.86 8.88
C THR A 117 -7.91 1.86 8.02
N ALA A 118 -6.59 2.02 7.92
CA ALA A 118 -5.72 1.07 7.24
C ALA A 118 -5.83 -0.34 7.86
N ARG A 119 -5.84 -0.46 9.19
CA ARG A 119 -6.06 -1.76 9.87
C ARG A 119 -7.41 -2.37 9.50
N ARG A 120 -8.47 -1.57 9.45
CA ARG A 120 -9.81 -2.06 9.09
C ARG A 120 -9.87 -2.56 7.65
N VAL A 121 -9.14 -1.95 6.73
CA VAL A 121 -8.97 -2.47 5.37
C VAL A 121 -8.42 -3.90 5.41
N VAL A 122 -7.41 -4.18 6.25
CA VAL A 122 -6.85 -5.53 6.42
C VAL A 122 -7.91 -6.52 6.90
N ASP A 123 -8.64 -6.15 7.95
CA ASP A 123 -9.70 -7.00 8.51
C ASP A 123 -10.73 -7.39 7.44
N LEU A 124 -11.18 -6.41 6.63
CA LEU A 124 -12.15 -6.66 5.56
C LEU A 124 -11.55 -7.45 4.38
N ARG A 125 -10.25 -7.33 4.10
CA ARG A 125 -9.58 -8.13 3.06
C ARG A 125 -9.52 -9.60 3.47
N GLN A 126 -9.27 -9.86 4.75
CA GLN A 126 -9.31 -11.22 5.27
C GLN A 126 -10.73 -11.81 5.14
N GLN A 127 -11.78 -11.04 5.45
CA GLN A 127 -13.16 -11.47 5.24
C GLN A 127 -13.50 -11.69 3.75
N MET A 128 -12.89 -10.95 2.85
CA MET A 128 -13.06 -11.11 1.40
C MET A 128 -12.40 -12.40 0.87
N ASN A 129 -11.30 -12.84 1.46
CA ASN A 129 -10.56 -14.01 1.00
C ASN A 129 -10.94 -15.29 1.79
N CYS A 130 -12.23 -15.43 2.12
CA CYS A 130 -12.73 -16.51 2.96
C CYS A 130 -12.81 -17.83 2.19
N GLU A 131 -11.93 -18.78 2.49
CA GLU A 131 -11.96 -20.12 1.90
C GLU A 131 -13.06 -21.01 2.54
N GLU A 132 -13.58 -21.97 1.78
CA GLU A 132 -14.58 -22.91 2.31
C GLU A 132 -14.00 -23.71 3.48
N GLY A 133 -14.65 -23.62 4.66
CA GLY A 133 -14.22 -24.30 5.87
C GLY A 133 -13.30 -23.48 6.79
N ASP A 134 -12.91 -22.26 6.39
CA ASP A 134 -12.26 -21.33 7.31
C ASP A 134 -13.28 -20.76 8.31
N LEU A 135 -13.05 -21.01 9.59
CA LEU A 135 -13.91 -20.56 10.69
C LEU A 135 -13.54 -19.15 11.20
N SER A 136 -12.51 -18.53 10.63
CA SER A 136 -12.07 -17.16 10.98
C SER A 136 -12.85 -16.07 10.24
N CYS A 137 -13.68 -16.43 9.26
CA CYS A 137 -14.40 -15.51 8.39
C CYS A 137 -15.87 -15.92 8.14
N VAL A 138 -16.65 -14.98 7.61
CA VAL A 138 -18.06 -15.19 7.27
C VAL A 138 -18.18 -15.82 5.87
N PRO A 139 -18.91 -16.93 5.71
CA PRO A 139 -19.12 -17.56 4.40
C PRO A 139 -19.83 -16.65 3.39
N HIS A 140 -19.42 -16.72 2.12
CA HIS A 140 -20.00 -15.93 1.03
C HIS A 140 -21.15 -16.66 0.35
N THR A 141 -22.21 -15.95 -0.05
CA THR A 141 -23.38 -16.54 -0.73
C THR A 141 -23.09 -17.00 -2.15
N ASN A 142 -22.06 -16.47 -2.79
CA ASN A 142 -21.63 -16.86 -4.12
C ASN A 142 -20.59 -17.99 -4.09
N GLY A 143 -20.50 -18.77 -3.00
CA GLY A 143 -19.53 -19.84 -2.75
C GLY A 143 -19.44 -20.97 -3.79
N ALA A 144 -20.07 -20.85 -4.96
CA ALA A 144 -19.89 -21.73 -6.10
C ALA A 144 -18.84 -21.20 -7.09
N LYS A 145 -17.57 -21.07 -6.65
CA LYS A 145 -16.39 -21.08 -7.56
C LYS A 145 -15.04 -21.20 -6.86
N SER A 146 -14.94 -21.91 -5.74
CA SER A 146 -13.67 -22.51 -5.34
C SER A 146 -13.81 -24.03 -5.35
N THR A 147 -13.78 -24.61 -6.55
CA THR A 147 -13.64 -26.08 -6.71
C THR A 147 -12.20 -26.49 -6.43
N VAL A 148 -11.70 -26.18 -5.24
CA VAL A 148 -10.51 -26.84 -4.71
C VAL A 148 -11.01 -27.86 -3.71
N PRO A 149 -10.99 -29.17 -4.07
CA PRO A 149 -11.39 -30.20 -3.13
C PRO A 149 -10.51 -30.11 -1.89
N LEU A 150 -11.15 -30.10 -0.72
CA LEU A 150 -10.51 -30.28 0.57
C LEU A 150 -9.77 -31.64 0.56
N LYS A 151 -8.51 -31.64 0.12
CA LYS A 151 -7.61 -32.77 0.34
C LYS A 151 -6.78 -32.47 1.57
N SER A 152 -7.17 -33.16 2.64
CA SER A 152 -6.34 -33.52 3.77
C SER A 152 -4.88 -33.75 3.35
N ALA A 153 -3.97 -33.07 4.07
CA ALA A 153 -2.58 -33.43 4.31
C ALA A 153 -1.91 -34.31 3.24
N GLN A 154 -1.19 -33.68 2.30
CA GLN A 154 -0.11 -34.35 1.60
C GLN A 154 0.96 -33.35 1.15
N LYS A 155 2.04 -33.35 1.95
CA LYS A 155 3.41 -32.94 1.64
C LYS A 155 3.74 -33.18 0.15
N LYS A 156 3.71 -32.12 -0.66
CA LYS A 156 4.32 -32.13 -2.00
C LYS A 156 5.71 -31.53 -1.89
N THR A 157 6.69 -32.42 -1.87
CA THR A 157 8.08 -32.11 -2.17
C THR A 157 8.17 -31.66 -3.63
N SER A 158 8.37 -30.36 -3.85
CA SER A 158 8.86 -29.82 -5.12
C SER A 158 10.20 -29.14 -4.87
N SER A 159 11.22 -29.65 -5.55
CA SER A 159 12.58 -29.14 -5.68
C SER A 159 12.68 -27.60 -5.79
N HIS A 160 12.77 -26.91 -4.64
CA HIS A 160 13.32 -25.57 -4.49
C HIS A 160 14.25 -25.61 -3.27
N GLY A 161 15.56 -25.57 -3.51
CA GLY A 161 16.56 -25.81 -2.48
C GLY A 161 16.43 -24.86 -1.29
N ASN A 162 16.49 -25.42 -0.08
CA ASN A 162 16.83 -24.76 1.18
C ASN A 162 16.11 -23.44 1.53
N MET A 163 14.94 -23.13 0.96
CA MET A 163 14.19 -21.88 1.27
C MET A 163 13.14 -22.05 2.39
N ASP A 164 12.91 -23.29 2.83
CA ASP A 164 11.94 -23.67 3.87
C ASP A 164 12.55 -23.87 5.27
N GLN A 165 13.87 -24.06 5.37
CA GLN A 165 14.56 -24.46 6.61
C GLN A 165 15.44 -23.32 7.12
N GLY A 166 15.09 -22.76 8.27
CA GLY A 166 15.84 -21.66 8.91
C GLY A 166 15.48 -20.27 8.37
N GLY A 167 16.30 -19.28 8.76
CA GLY A 167 16.10 -17.88 8.35
C GLY A 167 16.50 -17.65 6.90
N CYS A 168 15.77 -16.79 6.21
CA CYS A 168 16.03 -16.48 4.81
C CYS A 168 17.46 -15.95 4.56
N SER A 169 18.01 -15.19 5.50
CA SER A 169 19.42 -14.75 5.46
C SER A 169 20.41 -15.91 5.39
N GLN A 170 20.10 -17.02 6.06
CA GLN A 170 20.92 -18.24 6.12
C GLN A 170 20.78 -19.05 4.82
N ALA A 171 19.60 -19.04 4.23
CA ALA A 171 19.29 -19.79 3.02
C ALA A 171 19.92 -19.20 1.76
N ILE A 172 19.81 -17.87 1.57
CA ILE A 172 20.17 -17.20 0.31
C ILE A 172 21.18 -16.06 0.46
N GLY A 173 21.66 -15.82 1.69
CA GLY A 173 22.54 -14.71 2.03
C GLY A 173 21.77 -13.43 2.36
N LEU A 174 22.35 -12.62 3.26
CA LEU A 174 21.70 -11.45 3.85
C LEU A 174 21.22 -10.42 2.81
N GLN A 175 22.00 -10.17 1.76
CA GLN A 175 21.66 -9.14 0.77
C GLN A 175 20.39 -9.51 -0.02
N LYS A 176 20.28 -10.79 -0.43
CA LYS A 176 19.10 -11.28 -1.15
C LYS A 176 17.90 -11.44 -0.23
N ALA A 177 18.13 -11.82 1.03
CA ALA A 177 17.07 -11.91 2.03
C ALA A 177 16.45 -10.54 2.34
N LYS A 178 17.26 -9.47 2.41
CA LYS A 178 16.75 -8.10 2.57
C LYS A 178 15.89 -7.65 1.38
N GLU A 179 16.32 -7.97 0.16
CA GLU A 179 15.52 -7.67 -1.05
C GLU A 179 14.14 -8.36 -1.02
N ILE A 180 14.06 -9.58 -0.46
CA ILE A 180 12.78 -10.27 -0.23
C ILE A 180 11.98 -9.58 0.89
N VAL A 181 12.63 -9.17 1.98
CA VAL A 181 11.95 -8.42 3.06
C VAL A 181 11.36 -7.11 2.54
N ASP A 182 12.11 -6.35 1.75
CA ASP A 182 11.65 -5.06 1.20
C ASP A 182 10.41 -5.25 0.33
N ARG A 183 10.42 -6.26 -0.56
CA ARG A 183 9.24 -6.60 -1.38
C ARG A 183 8.07 -7.12 -0.54
N CYS A 184 8.37 -7.89 0.50
CA CYS A 184 7.37 -8.41 1.41
C CYS A 184 6.68 -7.27 2.16
N LEU A 185 7.43 -6.27 2.63
CA LEU A 185 6.87 -5.10 3.28
C LEU A 185 6.07 -4.22 2.32
N ASP A 186 6.55 -4.04 1.08
CA ASP A 186 5.87 -3.26 0.02
C ASP A 186 4.53 -3.89 -0.40
N MET A 187 4.47 -5.23 -0.45
CA MET A 187 3.26 -5.96 -0.85
C MET A 187 2.38 -6.40 0.31
N SER A 188 2.89 -6.39 1.55
CA SER A 188 2.10 -6.86 2.67
C SER A 188 1.11 -5.80 3.10
N GLY A 189 -0.15 -6.21 3.14
CA GLY A 189 -1.22 -5.41 3.71
C GLY A 189 -1.34 -5.56 5.22
N SER A 190 -0.53 -6.36 5.91
CA SER A 190 -0.67 -6.66 7.34
C SER A 190 0.03 -5.63 8.23
N SER A 191 -0.52 -5.38 9.42
CA SER A 191 0.11 -4.53 10.44
C SER A 191 1.36 -5.17 11.09
N HIS A 192 1.50 -6.49 10.97
CA HIS A 192 2.64 -7.26 11.48
C HIS A 192 2.97 -8.36 10.49
N PRO A 193 3.53 -7.99 9.33
CA PRO A 193 3.77 -8.95 8.29
C PRO A 193 4.96 -9.85 8.67
N PRO A 194 5.02 -11.10 8.17
CA PRO A 194 6.12 -12.00 8.48
C PRO A 194 7.44 -11.63 7.77
N CYS A 195 7.61 -10.37 7.36
CA CYS A 195 8.73 -9.87 6.58
C CYS A 195 9.95 -9.60 7.47
N ASN A 196 10.65 -10.67 7.83
CA ASN A 196 11.89 -10.62 8.59
C ASN A 196 12.88 -11.62 8.01
N VAL A 197 14.15 -11.24 7.90
CA VAL A 197 15.24 -12.09 7.39
C VAL A 197 15.44 -13.37 8.19
N GLU A 198 14.99 -13.41 9.44
CA GLU A 198 15.03 -14.62 10.30
C GLU A 198 13.85 -15.57 10.04
N ASN A 199 12.80 -15.11 9.36
CA ASN A 199 11.73 -15.99 8.90
C ASN A 199 12.14 -16.69 7.60
N SER A 200 11.45 -17.79 7.26
CA SER A 200 11.76 -18.55 6.05
C SER A 200 11.49 -17.72 4.79
N CYS A 201 12.33 -17.90 3.76
CA CYS A 201 12.12 -17.18 2.50
C CYS A 201 10.75 -17.49 1.91
N ASN A 202 10.30 -18.74 2.02
CA ASN A 202 9.02 -19.16 1.46
C ASN A 202 7.81 -18.49 2.13
N MET A 203 7.86 -18.25 3.44
CA MET A 203 6.80 -17.50 4.13
C MET A 203 6.69 -16.06 3.59
N MET A 204 7.82 -15.39 3.39
CA MET A 204 7.83 -14.03 2.84
C MET A 204 7.48 -13.99 1.35
N ILE A 205 7.93 -14.98 0.57
CA ILE A 205 7.64 -15.09 -0.86
C ILE A 205 6.14 -15.32 -1.09
N GLU A 206 5.47 -16.08 -0.22
CA GLU A 206 4.02 -16.29 -0.31
C GLU A 206 3.25 -15.00 -0.02
N GLU A 207 3.67 -14.22 0.98
CA GLU A 207 3.09 -12.90 1.28
C GLU A 207 3.23 -11.95 0.08
N ILE A 208 4.42 -11.92 -0.56
CA ILE A 208 4.66 -11.14 -1.78
C ILE A 208 3.73 -11.60 -2.90
N ARG A 209 3.61 -12.91 -3.12
CA ARG A 209 2.75 -13.49 -4.16
C ARG A 209 1.30 -13.10 -3.95
N GLN A 210 0.80 -13.24 -2.72
CA GLN A 210 -0.56 -12.87 -2.35
C GLN A 210 -0.81 -11.38 -2.59
N GLY A 211 0.08 -10.50 -2.13
CA GLY A 211 0.00 -9.07 -2.41
C GLY A 211 -0.02 -8.80 -3.92
N CYS A 212 0.90 -9.41 -4.68
CA CYS A 212 1.06 -9.21 -6.12
C CYS A 212 -0.14 -9.69 -6.95
N ALA A 213 -0.85 -10.71 -6.47
CA ALA A 213 -2.10 -11.19 -7.07
C ALA A 213 -3.26 -10.19 -6.88
N THR A 214 -3.25 -9.44 -5.77
CA THR A 214 -4.33 -8.50 -5.43
C THR A 214 -4.11 -7.06 -5.90
N SER A 215 -2.88 -6.68 -6.27
CA SER A 215 -2.55 -5.29 -6.69
C SER A 215 -2.96 -4.93 -8.13
N GLY A 216 -3.48 -5.86 -8.93
CA GLY A 216 -4.10 -5.53 -10.22
C GLY A 216 -3.19 -4.76 -11.20
N VAL A 217 -3.67 -3.60 -11.67
CA VAL A 217 -2.97 -2.71 -12.63
C VAL A 217 -1.87 -1.86 -12.00
N ASP A 218 -1.90 -1.69 -10.67
CA ASP A 218 -0.96 -0.87 -9.90
C ASP A 218 0.16 -1.72 -9.27
N ALA A 219 0.27 -3.00 -9.64
CA ALA A 219 1.26 -3.91 -9.10
C ALA A 219 2.70 -3.47 -9.49
N PRO A 220 3.65 -3.45 -8.53
CA PRO A 220 5.06 -3.20 -8.83
C PRO A 220 5.62 -4.13 -9.91
N LYS A 221 6.58 -3.64 -10.70
CA LYS A 221 7.14 -4.40 -11.84
C LYS A 221 7.70 -5.78 -11.44
N TYR A 222 8.25 -5.90 -10.24
CA TYR A 222 8.80 -7.17 -9.77
C TYR A 222 7.72 -8.23 -9.57
N CYS A 223 6.44 -7.87 -9.41
CA CYS A 223 5.32 -8.82 -9.30
C CYS A 223 5.18 -9.73 -10.52
N ALA A 224 5.75 -9.37 -11.68
CA ALA A 224 5.82 -10.25 -12.85
C ALA A 224 6.55 -11.57 -12.56
N ASN A 225 7.45 -11.59 -11.57
CA ASN A 225 8.21 -12.79 -11.17
C ASN A 225 7.51 -13.60 -10.05
N TYR A 226 6.38 -13.12 -9.53
CA TYR A 226 5.67 -13.71 -8.39
C TYR A 226 4.22 -14.10 -8.72
N ARG A 227 3.76 -13.89 -9.96
CA ARG A 227 2.44 -14.29 -10.48
C ARG A 227 2.45 -15.71 -11.04
#